data_AF-A0A022M657-F1
#
_entry.id   AF-A0A022M657-F1
#
_cell.length_a   1.000
_cell.length_b   1.000
_cell.length_c   1.000
_cell.angle_alpha   90.00
_cell.angle_beta   90.00
_cell.angle_gamma   90.00
#
_symmetry.space_group_name_H-M   'P 1'
#
loop_
_entity.id
_entity.type
_entity.pdbx_description
1 polymer ?
#
loop_
_entity_poly.entity_id
_entity_poly.type
_entity_poly.pdbx_seq_one_letter_code
_entity_poly.pdbx_strand_id
1 'polypeptide(L)'
;MTTAPAAPPPPPSSSPRARRPAHWRVRFAFLALVWGFSFLFMKVGTRSFAPFQVTLGRLVFGTAVLAVAMAVKRERLPRGARTWGHLAVAGFFLNALPFSLFAYSELTIPSTLAGICNATSPLWGMVLSLVALSEDRPTRVRVAGLGLGFLGVLTVLGAWQGFHGLDAGGTAMALLASLSYPVGWIYVRRTLAGAPDSHLSLTGGQLLLATVQLAVVTPLFTDIPAQVDVLPLLAVAALGALGTGFAMLVQYGLVAEVGPTTAQMVTYFVPVIAAAAGVAVLGEELTWSTPVGAVIVLAGAALTQAGPRGRAGRSAPEATATPAPTLPATATAAESRRSEEPSERSEPSGQPESSGQPSRPVPAPAQT
;
A
#
# COMPACT_ATOMS: atom_id res chain seq x y z
N MET A 1 -58.33 18.52 -35.72
CA MET A 1 -56.98 18.88 -35.21
C MET A 1 -57.13 19.14 -33.72
N THR A 2 -56.70 18.19 -32.90
CA THR A 2 -56.83 18.26 -31.44
C THR A 2 -55.42 18.34 -30.87
N THR A 3 -55.05 19.49 -30.31
CA THR A 3 -53.73 19.76 -29.73
C THR A 3 -53.67 19.22 -28.30
N ALA A 4 -52.73 18.31 -28.03
CA ALA A 4 -52.45 17.78 -26.70
C ALA A 4 -51.73 18.83 -25.84
N PRO A 5 -51.98 18.87 -24.51
CA PRO A 5 -51.32 19.82 -23.61
C PRO A 5 -49.88 19.38 -23.29
N ALA A 6 -48.96 20.35 -23.27
CA ALA A 6 -47.54 20.15 -22.99
C ALA A 6 -47.30 19.74 -21.53
N ALA A 7 -46.45 18.73 -21.32
CA ALA A 7 -46.06 18.23 -20.01
C ALA A 7 -45.21 19.27 -19.22
N PRO A 8 -45.35 19.35 -17.89
CA PRO A 8 -44.59 20.29 -17.08
C PRO A 8 -43.10 19.91 -16.99
N PRO A 9 -42.20 20.91 -16.82
CA PRO A 9 -40.76 20.67 -16.77
C PRO A 9 -40.34 19.88 -15.52
N PRO A 10 -39.29 19.05 -15.61
CA PRO A 10 -38.79 18.27 -14.48
C PRO A 10 -38.19 19.18 -13.39
N PRO A 11 -38.28 18.78 -12.11
CA PRO A 11 -37.72 19.56 -11.00
C PRO A 11 -36.19 19.66 -11.11
N PRO A 12 -35.59 20.77 -10.62
CA PRO A 12 -34.15 20.96 -10.66
C PRO A 12 -33.43 19.86 -9.87
N SER A 13 -32.37 19.30 -10.47
CA SER A 13 -31.51 18.31 -9.84
C SER A 13 -30.87 18.90 -8.58
N SER A 14 -31.06 18.23 -7.44
CA SER A 14 -30.41 18.59 -6.19
C SER A 14 -28.89 18.56 -6.39
N SER A 15 -28.24 19.72 -6.29
CA SER A 15 -26.79 19.83 -6.36
C SER A 15 -26.15 18.90 -5.30
N PRO A 16 -25.08 18.14 -5.63
CA PRO A 16 -24.37 17.34 -4.63
C PRO A 16 -23.90 18.27 -3.51
N ARG A 17 -24.45 18.05 -2.31
CA ARG A 17 -24.12 18.80 -1.10
C ARG A 17 -22.59 18.80 -0.94
N ALA A 18 -21.95 19.94 -1.18
CA ALA A 18 -20.51 20.12 -1.09
C ALA A 18 -20.03 19.59 0.27
N ARG A 19 -19.32 18.46 0.27
CA ARG A 19 -18.77 17.86 1.49
C ARG A 19 -17.74 18.86 2.05
N ARG A 20 -17.92 19.24 3.32
CA ARG A 20 -17.21 20.34 3.97
C ARG A 20 -15.67 20.18 3.90
N PRO A 21 -14.90 21.25 3.63
CA PRO A 21 -13.43 21.21 3.48
C PRO A 21 -12.65 20.88 4.77
N ALA A 22 -13.32 20.66 5.91
CA ALA A 22 -12.67 20.41 7.20
C ALA A 22 -12.28 18.94 7.44
N HIS A 23 -12.90 17.98 6.74
CA HIS A 23 -12.72 16.55 7.04
C HIS A 23 -11.32 16.02 6.70
N TRP A 24 -10.74 16.48 5.59
CA TRP A 24 -9.42 16.02 5.15
C TRP A 24 -8.31 16.51 6.09
N ARG A 25 -8.42 17.73 6.66
CA ARG A 25 -7.44 18.28 7.61
C ARG A 25 -7.40 17.48 8.91
N VAL A 26 -8.58 17.09 9.42
CA VAL A 26 -8.68 16.23 10.61
C VAL A 26 -8.06 14.87 10.34
N ARG A 27 -8.35 14.26 9.18
CA ARG A 27 -7.72 13.00 8.76
C ARG A 27 -6.21 13.13 8.63
N PHE A 28 -5.73 14.21 8.02
CA PHE A 28 -4.30 14.50 7.88
C PHE A 28 -3.62 14.61 9.25
N ALA A 29 -4.18 15.41 10.17
CA ALA A 29 -3.63 15.59 11.52
C ALA A 29 -3.64 14.28 12.32
N PHE A 30 -4.74 13.53 12.24
CA PHE A 30 -4.83 12.19 12.85
C PHE A 30 -3.73 11.27 12.33
N LEU A 31 -3.51 11.22 11.01
CA LEU A 31 -2.51 10.37 10.38
C LEU A 31 -1.09 10.76 10.79
N ALA A 32 -0.81 12.05 10.82
CA ALA A 32 0.48 12.58 11.25
C ALA A 32 0.78 12.21 12.71
N LEU A 33 -0.20 12.37 13.59
CA LEU A 33 -0.09 12.02 15.01
C LEU A 33 0.15 10.52 15.17
N VAL A 34 -0.72 9.69 14.59
CA VAL A 34 -0.69 8.24 14.76
C VAL A 34 0.60 7.61 14.23
N TRP A 35 1.10 8.07 13.07
CA TRP A 35 2.40 7.60 12.56
C TRP A 35 3.59 8.16 13.35
N GLY A 36 3.53 9.40 13.83
CA GLY A 36 4.56 9.95 14.72
C GLY A 36 4.67 9.18 16.04
N PHE A 37 3.53 8.90 16.69
CA PHE A 37 3.47 8.11 17.92
C PHE A 37 3.82 6.63 17.73
N SER A 38 3.95 6.14 16.48
CA SER A 38 4.27 4.73 16.24
C SER A 38 5.62 4.32 16.82
N PHE A 39 6.63 5.20 16.75
CA PHE A 39 7.96 4.95 17.35
C PHE A 39 7.90 4.92 18.89
N LEU A 40 7.14 5.84 19.50
CA LEU A 40 6.84 5.81 20.93
C LEU A 40 6.20 4.47 21.33
N PHE A 41 5.16 4.03 20.61
CA PHE A 41 4.49 2.76 20.92
C PHE A 41 5.39 1.55 20.69
N MET A 42 6.29 1.57 19.71
CA MET A 42 7.32 0.55 19.55
C MET A 42 8.22 0.49 20.78
N LYS A 43 8.78 1.63 21.21
CA LYS A 43 9.67 1.72 22.38
C LYS A 43 8.99 1.25 23.68
N VAL A 44 7.71 1.59 23.86
CA VAL A 44 6.92 1.12 25.01
C VAL A 44 6.63 -0.37 24.89
N GLY A 45 6.31 -0.87 23.69
CA GLY A 45 6.09 -2.29 23.42
C GLY A 45 7.31 -3.15 23.70
N THR A 46 8.51 -2.66 23.32
CA THR A 46 9.78 -3.38 23.54
C THR A 46 10.19 -3.53 25.00
N ARG A 47 9.44 -2.93 25.96
CA ARG A 47 9.69 -3.11 27.40
C ARG A 47 9.32 -4.49 27.91
N SER A 48 8.31 -5.13 27.33
CA SER A 48 7.83 -6.47 27.76
C SER A 48 7.80 -7.49 26.62
N PHE A 49 7.97 -7.05 25.37
CA PHE A 49 7.96 -7.91 24.19
C PHE A 49 9.27 -7.79 23.43
N ALA A 50 9.74 -8.89 22.83
CA ALA A 50 10.87 -8.80 21.91
C ALA A 50 10.46 -8.04 20.62
N PRO A 51 11.42 -7.47 19.88
CA PRO A 51 11.12 -6.71 18.65
C PRO A 51 10.25 -7.45 17.62
N PHE A 52 10.50 -8.74 17.42
CA PHE A 52 9.67 -9.55 16.51
C PHE A 52 8.24 -9.72 17.03
N GLN A 53 8.04 -9.84 18.35
CA GLN A 53 6.70 -9.92 18.97
C GLN A 53 5.95 -8.59 18.87
N VAL A 54 6.63 -7.45 19.08
CA VAL A 54 6.05 -6.12 18.87
C VAL A 54 5.59 -5.97 17.42
N THR A 55 6.43 -6.40 16.49
CA THR A 55 6.13 -6.31 15.06
C THR A 55 5.01 -7.25 14.65
N LEU A 56 5.04 -8.49 15.13
CA LEU A 56 3.97 -9.46 14.90
C LEU A 56 2.64 -8.93 15.46
N GLY A 57 2.63 -8.42 16.69
CA GLY A 57 1.44 -7.82 17.29
C GLY A 57 0.92 -6.64 16.47
N ARG A 58 1.79 -5.72 16.03
CA ARG A 58 1.43 -4.63 15.11
C ARG A 58 0.73 -5.16 13.86
N LEU A 59 1.29 -6.21 13.23
CA LEU A 59 0.70 -6.79 12.02
C LEU A 59 -0.60 -7.54 12.30
N VAL A 60 -0.70 -8.30 13.39
CA VAL A 60 -1.93 -9.01 13.77
C VAL A 60 -3.08 -8.03 13.99
N PHE A 61 -2.89 -7.00 14.83
CA PHE A 61 -3.92 -6.01 15.10
C PHE A 61 -4.25 -5.17 13.86
N GLY A 62 -3.25 -4.82 13.04
CA GLY A 62 -3.46 -4.11 11.78
C GLY A 62 -4.26 -4.93 10.76
N THR A 63 -3.87 -6.19 10.58
CA THR A 63 -4.56 -7.17 9.72
C THR A 63 -5.98 -7.42 10.20
N ALA A 64 -6.22 -7.53 11.50
CA ALA A 64 -7.57 -7.72 12.06
C ALA A 64 -8.49 -6.54 11.71
N VAL A 65 -8.01 -5.29 11.84
CA VAL A 65 -8.78 -4.10 11.46
C VAL A 65 -9.09 -4.08 9.96
N LEU A 66 -8.10 -4.39 9.11
CA LEU A 66 -8.34 -4.48 7.66
C LEU A 66 -9.28 -5.63 7.30
N ALA A 67 -9.18 -6.78 7.96
CA ALA A 67 -10.05 -7.92 7.75
C ALA A 67 -11.51 -7.57 8.08
N VAL A 68 -11.75 -6.88 9.20
CA VAL A 68 -13.06 -6.34 9.56
C VAL A 68 -13.55 -5.35 8.49
N ALA A 69 -12.69 -4.43 8.04
CA ALA A 69 -13.07 -3.47 7.00
C ALA A 69 -13.42 -4.14 5.66
N MET A 70 -12.67 -5.17 5.26
CA MET A 70 -12.95 -5.98 4.07
C MET A 70 -14.27 -6.74 4.22
N ALA A 71 -14.52 -7.34 5.38
CA ALA A 71 -15.78 -8.04 5.67
C ALA A 71 -16.99 -7.10 5.59
N VAL A 72 -16.89 -5.90 6.18
CA VAL A 72 -17.94 -4.87 6.13
C VAL A 72 -18.17 -4.38 4.70
N LYS A 73 -17.10 -4.18 3.93
CA LYS A 73 -17.19 -3.76 2.51
C LYS A 73 -17.51 -4.91 1.55
N ARG A 74 -17.58 -6.15 2.05
CA ARG A 74 -17.76 -7.39 1.27
C ARG A 74 -16.73 -7.53 0.14
N GLU A 75 -15.54 -7.00 0.36
CA GLU A 75 -14.44 -7.18 -0.57
C GLU A 75 -13.82 -8.58 -0.38
N ARG A 76 -13.38 -9.15 -1.49
CA ARG A 76 -12.78 -10.49 -1.52
C ARG A 76 -11.27 -10.35 -1.65
N LEU A 77 -10.54 -11.26 -1.02
CA LEU A 77 -9.10 -11.38 -1.20
C LEU A 77 -8.75 -11.74 -2.66
N PRO A 78 -7.54 -11.41 -3.11
CA PRO A 78 -7.08 -11.73 -4.45
C PRO A 78 -7.12 -13.24 -4.68
N ARG A 79 -7.52 -13.67 -5.88
CA ARG A 79 -7.64 -15.11 -6.20
C ARG A 79 -6.42 -15.71 -6.90
N GLY A 80 -5.57 -14.90 -7.50
CA GLY A 80 -4.45 -15.37 -8.31
C GLY A 80 -3.25 -15.78 -7.46
N ALA A 81 -2.78 -17.03 -7.56
CA ALA A 81 -1.58 -17.50 -6.86
C ALA A 81 -0.33 -16.65 -7.16
N ARG A 82 -0.20 -16.16 -8.39
CA ARG A 82 0.85 -15.22 -8.78
C ARG A 82 0.76 -13.89 -8.01
N THR A 83 -0.44 -13.36 -7.81
CA THR A 83 -0.68 -12.16 -7.00
C THR A 83 -0.26 -12.41 -5.56
N TRP A 84 -0.56 -13.57 -4.98
CA TRP A 84 -0.11 -13.94 -3.64
C TRP A 84 1.42 -14.00 -3.52
N GLY A 85 2.12 -14.54 -4.52
CA GLY A 85 3.59 -14.49 -4.58
C GLY A 85 4.14 -13.07 -4.57
N HIS A 86 3.58 -12.17 -5.38
CA HIS A 86 3.99 -10.76 -5.40
C HIS A 86 3.63 -10.03 -4.10
N LEU A 87 2.47 -10.32 -3.50
CA LEU A 87 2.06 -9.76 -2.21
C LEU A 87 2.93 -10.26 -1.07
N ALA A 88 3.46 -11.48 -1.13
CA ALA A 88 4.40 -11.98 -0.14
C ALA A 88 5.71 -11.18 -0.15
N VAL A 89 6.23 -10.89 -1.34
CA VAL A 89 7.43 -10.05 -1.50
C VAL A 89 7.15 -8.61 -1.08
N ALA A 90 6.00 -8.05 -1.47
CA ALA A 90 5.59 -6.72 -1.06
C ALA A 90 5.41 -6.63 0.47
N GLY A 91 4.77 -7.62 1.08
CA GLY A 91 4.57 -7.73 2.52
C GLY A 91 5.87 -7.79 3.29
N PHE A 92 6.85 -8.52 2.75
CA PHE A 92 8.20 -8.59 3.29
C PHE A 92 8.89 -7.22 3.31
N PHE A 93 9.04 -6.57 2.14
CA PHE A 93 9.79 -5.32 2.03
C PHE A 93 9.09 -4.08 2.60
N LEU A 94 7.76 -4.06 2.62
CA LEU A 94 6.98 -2.90 3.07
C LEU A 94 6.46 -3.04 4.51
N ASN A 95 6.49 -4.22 5.12
CA ASN A 95 5.94 -4.42 6.46
C ASN A 95 6.86 -5.27 7.33
N ALA A 96 7.03 -6.57 7.03
CA ALA A 96 7.70 -7.50 7.93
C ALA A 96 9.16 -7.08 8.21
N LEU A 97 9.94 -6.81 7.15
CA LEU A 97 11.32 -6.39 7.26
C LEU A 97 11.45 -5.00 7.91
N PRO A 98 10.87 -3.91 7.36
CA PRO A 98 11.09 -2.57 7.91
C PRO A 98 10.60 -2.45 9.35
N PHE A 99 9.42 -3.00 9.69
CA PHE A 99 8.90 -2.87 11.04
C PHE A 99 9.73 -3.64 12.05
N SER A 100 10.27 -4.81 11.67
CA SER A 100 11.17 -5.58 12.54
C SER A 100 12.48 -4.83 12.75
N LEU A 101 13.10 -4.32 11.69
CA LEU A 101 14.36 -3.56 11.81
C LEU A 101 14.17 -2.28 12.65
N PHE A 102 13.03 -1.58 12.51
CA PHE A 102 12.72 -0.45 13.38
C PHE A 102 12.55 -0.89 14.84
N ALA A 103 11.79 -1.95 15.11
CA ALA A 103 11.63 -2.45 16.47
C ALA A 103 12.96 -2.88 17.11
N TYR A 104 13.89 -3.46 16.33
CA TYR A 104 15.25 -3.76 16.79
C TYR A 104 16.09 -2.50 17.01
N SER A 105 15.99 -1.52 16.11
CA SER A 105 16.70 -0.24 16.27
C SER A 105 16.28 0.48 17.54
N GLU A 106 14.99 0.43 17.89
CA GLU A 106 14.45 1.04 19.11
C GLU A 106 15.01 0.41 20.40
N LEU A 107 15.72 -0.72 20.35
CA LEU A 107 16.42 -1.23 21.53
C LEU A 107 17.67 -0.41 21.86
N THR A 108 18.32 0.18 20.86
CA THR A 108 19.63 0.82 21.03
C THR A 108 19.63 2.30 20.68
N ILE A 109 18.70 2.76 19.84
CA ILE A 109 18.56 4.17 19.48
C ILE A 109 17.28 4.81 20.08
N PRO A 110 17.28 6.14 20.30
CA PRO A 110 16.08 6.89 20.69
C PRO A 110 15.00 6.84 19.59
N SER A 111 13.73 6.95 20.00
CA SER A 111 12.59 6.96 19.06
C SER A 111 12.63 8.18 18.14
N THR A 112 13.19 9.29 18.63
CA THR A 112 13.46 10.48 17.83
C THR A 112 14.38 10.16 16.65
N LEU A 113 15.48 9.44 16.89
CA LEU A 113 16.45 9.07 15.85
C LEU A 113 15.83 8.09 14.84
N ALA A 114 15.07 7.10 15.30
CA ALA A 114 14.36 6.16 14.44
C ALA A 114 13.37 6.88 13.50
N GLY A 115 12.62 7.86 14.03
CA GLY A 115 11.72 8.70 13.24
C GLY A 115 12.44 9.51 12.15
N ILE A 116 13.63 10.04 12.43
CA ILE A 116 14.45 10.76 11.45
C ILE A 116 14.96 9.80 10.37
N CYS A 117 15.49 8.65 10.75
CA CYS A 117 15.91 7.62 9.79
C CYS A 117 14.76 7.26 8.85
N ASN A 118 13.55 7.05 9.38
CA ASN A 118 12.38 6.78 8.55
C ASN A 118 12.08 7.89 7.51
N ALA A 119 12.33 9.15 7.87
CA ALA A 119 12.17 10.30 6.98
C ALA A 119 13.16 10.33 5.81
N THR A 120 14.21 9.51 5.84
CA THR A 120 15.18 9.40 4.73
C THR A 120 14.70 8.47 3.62
N SER A 121 13.58 7.76 3.79
CA SER A 121 13.01 6.86 2.78
C SER A 121 12.88 7.48 1.37
N PRO A 122 12.46 8.75 1.20
CA PRO A 122 12.42 9.40 -0.11
C PRO A 122 13.81 9.61 -0.74
N LEU A 123 14.84 9.82 0.07
CA LEU A 123 16.23 9.96 -0.40
C LEU A 123 16.71 8.64 -1.00
N TRP A 124 16.45 7.53 -0.30
CA TRP A 124 16.74 6.18 -0.79
C TRP A 124 15.96 5.86 -2.07
N GLY A 125 14.68 6.26 -2.15
CA GLY A 125 13.87 6.12 -3.36
C GLY A 125 14.44 6.88 -4.55
N MET A 126 14.99 8.07 -4.32
CA MET A 126 15.70 8.82 -5.36
C MET A 126 16.97 8.11 -5.82
N VAL A 127 17.82 7.66 -4.88
CA VAL A 127 19.05 6.93 -5.21
C VAL A 127 18.74 5.69 -6.04
N LEU A 128 17.75 4.91 -5.63
CA LEU A 128 17.29 3.73 -6.37
C LEU A 128 16.74 4.10 -7.74
N SER A 129 15.98 5.20 -7.86
CA SER A 129 15.50 5.67 -9.16
C SER A 129 16.65 6.02 -10.10
N LEU A 130 17.74 6.60 -9.60
CA LEU A 130 18.90 6.96 -10.42
C LEU A 130 19.68 5.74 -10.90
N VAL A 131 19.78 4.71 -10.07
CA VAL A 131 20.54 3.49 -10.38
C VAL A 131 19.69 2.52 -11.23
N ALA A 132 18.38 2.41 -10.97
CA ALA A 132 17.53 1.39 -11.55
C ALA A 132 16.63 1.87 -12.71
N LEU A 133 16.43 3.18 -12.86
CA LEU A 133 15.66 3.80 -13.93
C LEU A 133 16.55 4.84 -14.62
N SER A 134 17.52 4.39 -15.41
CA SER A 134 18.49 5.22 -16.16
C SER A 134 17.87 6.24 -17.15
N GLU A 135 16.54 6.40 -17.18
CA GLU A 135 15.82 7.19 -18.19
C GLU A 135 15.56 8.65 -17.78
N ASP A 136 15.54 8.97 -16.47
CA ASP A 136 15.29 10.34 -16.00
C ASP A 136 16.58 10.95 -15.42
N ARG A 137 17.26 11.81 -16.19
CA ARG A 137 18.36 12.63 -15.66
C ARG A 137 17.84 13.42 -14.44
N PRO A 138 18.47 13.31 -13.25
CA PRO A 138 18.00 14.02 -12.08
C PRO A 138 18.04 15.52 -12.33
N THR A 139 16.94 16.20 -12.03
CA THR A 139 16.94 17.66 -12.00
C THR A 139 17.93 18.14 -10.93
N ARG A 140 18.59 19.27 -11.16
CA ARG A 140 19.54 19.85 -10.18
C ARG A 140 18.92 20.02 -8.78
N VAL A 141 17.63 20.32 -8.74
CA VAL A 141 16.81 20.43 -7.51
C VAL A 141 16.75 19.10 -6.74
N ARG A 142 16.58 17.99 -7.46
CA ARG A 142 16.55 16.65 -6.88
C ARG A 142 17.90 16.23 -6.30
N VAL A 143 19.00 16.49 -7.02
CA VAL A 143 20.37 16.26 -6.52
C VAL A 143 20.67 17.11 -5.30
N ALA A 144 20.27 18.39 -5.32
CA ALA A 144 20.43 19.29 -4.17
C ALA A 144 19.62 18.80 -2.95
N GLY A 145 18.39 18.30 -3.17
CA GLY A 145 17.58 17.69 -2.11
C GLY A 145 18.22 16.43 -1.52
N LEU A 146 18.86 15.60 -2.35
CA LEU A 146 19.59 14.43 -1.90
C LEU A 146 20.81 14.81 -1.04
N GLY A 147 21.60 15.79 -1.50
CA GLY A 147 22.74 16.31 -0.74
C GLY A 147 22.31 16.95 0.59
N LEU A 148 21.23 17.73 0.58
CA LEU A 148 20.68 18.33 1.79
C LEU A 148 20.17 17.26 2.76
N GLY A 149 19.45 16.26 2.26
CA GLY A 149 18.99 15.14 3.07
C GLY A 149 20.13 14.36 3.72
N PHE A 150 21.20 14.09 2.96
CA PHE A 150 22.40 13.43 3.47
C PHE A 150 23.10 14.26 4.56
N LEU A 151 23.25 15.58 4.35
CA LEU A 151 23.77 16.50 5.37
C LEU A 151 22.91 16.49 6.63
N GLY A 152 21.58 16.41 6.48
CA GLY A 152 20.66 16.29 7.60
C GLY A 152 20.93 15.02 8.42
N VAL A 153 21.10 13.87 7.76
CA VAL A 153 21.43 12.60 8.44
C VAL A 153 22.77 12.70 9.17
N LEU A 154 23.80 13.25 8.53
CA LEU A 154 25.11 13.46 9.19
C LEU A 154 25.01 14.40 10.39
N THR A 155 24.13 15.40 10.32
CA THR A 155 23.87 16.34 11.40
C THR A 155 23.22 15.64 12.58
N VAL A 156 22.21 14.81 12.33
CA VAL A 156 21.56 14.03 13.39
C VAL A 156 22.51 13.03 14.04
N LEU A 157 23.36 12.38 13.23
CA LEU A 157 24.40 11.48 13.70
C LEU A 157 25.50 12.17 14.52
N GLY A 158 25.49 13.52 14.62
CA GLY A 158 26.50 14.27 15.34
C GLY A 158 27.90 13.99 14.80
N ALA A 159 28.05 13.82 13.48
CA ALA A 159 29.30 13.39 12.85
C ALA A 159 30.52 14.26 13.23
N TRP A 160 30.29 15.49 13.69
CA TRP A 160 31.31 16.41 14.19
C TRP A 160 31.85 16.11 15.59
N GLN A 161 31.18 15.28 16.41
CA GLN A 161 31.63 14.89 17.75
C GLN A 161 32.46 13.60 17.77
N GLY A 162 32.67 12.98 16.60
CA GLY A 162 33.00 11.56 16.49
C GLY A 162 31.78 10.72 16.90
N PHE A 163 31.61 9.53 16.33
CA PHE A 163 30.44 8.67 16.59
C PHE A 163 30.44 8.05 18.02
N HIS A 164 30.92 8.79 19.02
CA HIS A 164 30.99 8.36 20.41
C HIS A 164 29.59 8.44 21.05
N GLY A 165 29.05 7.28 21.46
CA GLY A 165 27.78 7.18 22.18
C GLY A 165 26.55 6.85 21.32
N LEU A 166 26.68 6.78 19.99
CA LEU A 166 25.62 6.30 19.09
C LEU A 166 25.86 4.84 18.73
N ASP A 167 24.85 3.99 18.94
CA ASP A 167 24.92 2.62 18.45
C ASP A 167 24.79 2.60 16.91
N ALA A 168 25.93 2.40 16.25
CA ALA A 168 26.01 2.27 14.81
C ALA A 168 25.15 1.12 14.28
N GLY A 169 24.98 0.05 15.08
CA GLY A 169 24.14 -1.09 14.74
C GLY A 169 22.67 -0.72 14.60
N GLY A 170 22.08 -0.11 15.64
CA GLY A 170 20.69 0.37 15.63
C GLY A 170 20.42 1.38 14.52
N THR A 171 21.35 2.32 14.32
CA THR A 171 21.19 3.33 13.26
C THR A 171 21.26 2.71 11.87
N ALA A 172 22.19 1.77 11.65
CA ALA A 172 22.26 1.03 10.39
C ALA A 172 20.98 0.22 10.14
N MET A 173 20.42 -0.42 11.18
CA MET A 173 19.13 -1.11 11.08
C MET A 173 17.98 -0.17 10.69
N ALA A 174 17.88 1.01 11.31
CA ALA A 174 16.85 2.00 10.99
C ALA A 174 16.99 2.55 9.56
N LEU A 175 18.22 2.77 9.09
CA LEU A 175 18.48 3.19 7.71
C LEU A 175 18.17 2.08 6.69
N LEU A 176 18.52 0.83 7.00
CA LEU A 176 18.17 -0.33 6.18
C LEU A 176 16.65 -0.54 6.11
N ALA A 177 15.93 -0.33 7.22
CA ALA A 177 14.47 -0.32 7.23
C ALA A 177 13.90 0.75 6.29
N SER A 178 14.50 1.94 6.30
CA SER A 178 14.07 3.06 5.45
C SER A 178 14.38 2.83 3.97
N LEU A 179 15.45 2.10 3.67
CA LEU A 179 15.82 1.67 2.31
C LEU A 179 14.88 0.58 1.77
N SER A 180 14.30 -0.27 2.63
CA SER A 180 13.44 -1.35 2.16
C SER A 180 12.11 -0.85 1.58
N TYR A 181 11.58 0.27 2.08
CA TYR A 181 10.35 0.88 1.58
C TYR A 181 10.40 1.21 0.08
N PRO A 182 11.37 2.01 -0.42
CA PRO A 182 11.42 2.32 -1.85
C PRO A 182 11.66 1.09 -2.72
N VAL A 183 12.44 0.10 -2.26
CA VAL A 183 12.59 -1.19 -2.97
C VAL A 183 11.23 -1.88 -3.11
N GLY A 184 10.49 -2.00 -2.00
CA GLY A 184 9.15 -2.58 -2.00
C GLY A 184 8.17 -1.82 -2.90
N TRP A 185 8.17 -0.49 -2.86
CA TRP A 185 7.29 0.33 -3.70
C TRP A 185 7.63 0.24 -5.19
N ILE A 186 8.91 0.19 -5.56
CA ILE A 186 9.34 -0.05 -6.95
C ILE A 186 8.87 -1.43 -7.42
N TYR A 187 9.02 -2.45 -6.57
CA TYR A 187 8.56 -3.80 -6.86
C TYR A 187 7.04 -3.86 -7.08
N VAL A 188 6.26 -3.29 -6.16
CA VAL A 188 4.78 -3.21 -6.25
C VAL A 188 4.37 -2.46 -7.52
N ARG A 189 5.01 -1.33 -7.83
CA ARG A 189 4.71 -0.57 -9.06
C ARG A 189 4.97 -1.38 -10.34
N ARG A 190 5.98 -2.24 -10.36
CA ARG A 190 6.32 -3.08 -11.52
C ARG A 190 5.45 -4.33 -11.65
N THR A 191 4.99 -4.89 -10.54
CA THR A 191 4.34 -6.23 -10.52
C THR A 191 2.84 -6.19 -10.26
N LEU A 192 2.36 -5.22 -9.48
CA LEU A 192 0.99 -5.15 -8.95
C LEU A 192 0.19 -3.95 -9.48
N ALA A 193 0.82 -3.00 -10.19
CA ALA A 193 0.12 -1.80 -10.69
C ALA A 193 -1.00 -2.10 -11.71
N GLY A 194 -0.95 -3.24 -12.39
CA GLY A 194 -1.98 -3.69 -13.34
C GLY A 194 -2.93 -4.75 -12.77
N ALA A 195 -2.88 -5.03 -11.46
CA ALA A 195 -3.75 -6.03 -10.85
C ALA A 195 -5.23 -5.57 -10.90
N PRO A 196 -6.18 -6.46 -11.20
CA PRO A 196 -7.61 -6.13 -11.26
C PRO A 196 -8.25 -5.96 -9.88
N ASP A 197 -7.55 -6.36 -8.81
CA ASP A 197 -8.04 -6.35 -7.44
C ASP A 197 -8.04 -4.92 -6.84
N SER A 198 -8.92 -4.68 -5.85
CA SER A 198 -8.95 -3.39 -5.15
C SER A 198 -7.67 -3.14 -4.35
N HIS A 199 -7.32 -1.87 -4.11
CA HIS A 199 -6.20 -1.52 -3.22
C HIS A 199 -6.36 -2.06 -1.80
N LEU A 200 -7.59 -2.12 -1.28
CA LEU A 200 -7.87 -2.65 0.05
C LEU A 200 -7.67 -4.17 0.09
N SER A 201 -8.05 -4.88 -0.98
CA SER A 201 -7.83 -6.32 -1.13
C SER A 201 -6.33 -6.64 -1.24
N LEU A 202 -5.58 -5.91 -2.06
CA LEU A 202 -4.13 -6.06 -2.21
C LEU A 202 -3.41 -5.75 -0.88
N THR A 203 -3.76 -4.67 -0.21
CA THR A 203 -3.11 -4.30 1.07
C THR A 203 -3.51 -5.24 2.21
N GLY A 204 -4.76 -5.71 2.24
CA GLY A 204 -5.23 -6.72 3.17
C GLY A 204 -4.47 -8.04 2.99
N GLY A 205 -4.31 -8.51 1.76
CA GLY A 205 -3.51 -9.69 1.44
C GLY A 205 -2.02 -9.51 1.77
N GLN A 206 -1.46 -8.34 1.48
CA GLN A 206 -0.08 -7.98 1.83
C GLN A 206 0.15 -8.04 3.35
N LEU A 207 -0.71 -7.41 4.15
CA LEU A 207 -0.62 -7.40 5.61
C LEU A 207 -0.82 -8.80 6.20
N LEU A 208 -1.78 -9.56 5.65
CA LEU A 208 -2.00 -10.94 6.06
C LEU A 208 -0.76 -11.80 5.82
N LEU A 209 -0.16 -11.73 4.64
CA LEU A 209 1.06 -12.47 4.31
C LEU A 209 2.25 -12.05 5.17
N ALA A 210 2.44 -10.74 5.39
CA ALA A 210 3.47 -10.26 6.30
C ALA A 210 3.24 -10.76 7.74
N THR A 211 1.98 -10.84 8.17
CA THR A 211 1.59 -11.41 9.48
C THR A 211 1.98 -12.89 9.56
N VAL A 212 1.66 -13.67 8.52
CA VAL A 212 2.00 -15.10 8.45
C VAL A 212 3.51 -15.30 8.43
N GLN A 213 4.26 -14.51 7.65
CA GLN A 213 5.72 -14.55 7.62
C GLN A 213 6.31 -14.34 9.02
N LEU A 214 5.88 -13.29 9.73
CA LEU A 214 6.36 -13.06 11.09
C LEU A 214 5.83 -14.05 12.11
N ALA A 215 4.64 -14.62 11.93
CA ALA A 215 4.14 -15.68 12.82
C ALA A 215 5.02 -16.94 12.74
N VAL A 216 5.61 -17.22 11.57
CA VAL A 216 6.56 -18.32 11.38
C VAL A 216 7.96 -17.95 11.92
N VAL A 217 8.42 -16.72 11.68
CA VAL A 217 9.77 -16.29 12.06
C VAL A 217 9.90 -16.02 13.56
N THR A 218 8.93 -15.35 14.19
CA THR A 218 8.98 -14.94 15.60
C THR A 218 9.33 -16.08 16.58
N PRO A 219 8.68 -17.26 16.54
CA PRO A 219 9.00 -18.35 17.47
C PRO A 219 10.40 -18.96 17.24
N LEU A 220 11.05 -18.73 16.10
CA LEU A 220 12.41 -19.21 15.84
C LEU A 220 13.48 -18.35 16.51
N PHE A 221 13.15 -17.10 16.83
CA PHE A 221 14.10 -16.10 17.36
C PHE A 221 13.68 -15.55 18.73
N THR A 222 12.54 -15.97 19.28
CA THR A 222 12.02 -15.40 20.52
C THR A 222 11.18 -16.38 21.31
N ASP A 223 11.47 -16.47 22.60
CA ASP A 223 10.68 -17.24 23.56
C ASP A 223 9.34 -16.57 23.92
N ILE A 224 8.41 -17.35 24.44
CA ILE A 224 7.12 -16.84 24.91
C ILE A 224 7.35 -15.90 26.10
N PRO A 225 6.75 -14.69 26.14
CA PRO A 225 6.93 -13.77 27.25
C PRO A 225 6.44 -14.41 28.54
N ALA A 226 7.31 -14.46 29.56
CA ALA A 226 6.94 -15.00 30.87
C ALA A 226 5.93 -14.10 31.61
N GLN A 227 5.92 -12.80 31.31
CA GLN A 227 5.01 -11.81 31.88
C GLN A 227 4.55 -10.84 30.78
N VAL A 228 3.25 -10.55 30.76
CA VAL A 228 2.64 -9.63 29.81
C VAL A 228 2.09 -8.44 30.58
N ASP A 229 2.79 -7.32 30.50
CA ASP A 229 2.32 -6.08 31.09
C ASP A 229 1.23 -5.44 30.21
N VAL A 230 0.20 -4.91 30.88
CA VAL A 230 -0.97 -4.33 30.19
C VAL A 230 -0.58 -3.12 29.34
N LEU A 231 0.33 -2.28 29.82
CA LEU A 231 0.68 -1.03 29.13
C LEU A 231 1.43 -1.29 27.80
N PRO A 232 2.49 -2.12 27.75
CA PRO A 232 3.11 -2.56 26.50
C PRO A 232 2.14 -3.28 25.56
N LEU A 233 1.23 -4.11 26.09
CA LEU A 233 0.22 -4.77 25.27
C LEU A 233 -0.72 -3.75 24.60
N LEU A 234 -1.20 -2.76 25.36
CA LEU A 234 -2.03 -1.68 24.83
C LEU A 234 -1.26 -0.81 23.81
N ALA A 235 0.04 -0.57 24.03
CA ALA A 235 0.88 0.14 23.07
C ALA A 235 1.00 -0.63 21.74
N VAL A 236 1.25 -1.94 21.79
CA VAL A 236 1.31 -2.80 20.60
C VAL A 236 -0.06 -2.88 19.89
N ALA A 237 -1.14 -2.98 20.66
CA ALA A 237 -2.50 -2.97 20.13
C ALA A 237 -2.82 -1.64 19.43
N ALA A 238 -2.49 -0.49 20.03
CA ALA A 238 -2.65 0.82 19.43
C ALA A 238 -1.77 0.98 18.18
N LEU A 239 -0.52 0.52 18.23
CA LEU A 239 0.42 0.55 17.11
C LEU A 239 -0.10 -0.23 15.90
N GLY A 240 -0.69 -1.41 16.13
CA GLY A 240 -1.28 -2.20 15.05
C GLY A 240 -2.63 -1.68 14.59
N ALA A 241 -3.58 -1.55 15.50
CA ALA A 241 -4.96 -1.19 15.16
C ALA A 241 -5.08 0.24 14.66
N LEU A 242 -4.48 1.22 15.36
CA LEU A 242 -4.52 2.63 14.96
C LEU A 242 -3.41 2.94 13.97
N GLY A 243 -2.17 2.58 14.31
CA GLY A 243 -0.95 2.90 13.54
C GLY A 243 -0.87 2.27 12.16
N THR A 244 -1.50 1.12 11.97
CA THR A 244 -1.42 0.36 10.72
C THR A 244 -2.80 0.18 10.11
N GLY A 245 -3.71 -0.47 10.84
CA GLY A 245 -5.00 -0.86 10.29
C GLY A 245 -5.90 0.33 9.92
N PHE A 246 -6.27 1.11 10.93
CA PHE A 246 -7.15 2.26 10.76
C PHE A 246 -6.46 3.40 10.00
N ALA A 247 -5.16 3.63 10.24
CA ALA A 247 -4.38 4.60 9.48
C ALA A 247 -4.44 4.32 7.97
N MET A 248 -4.32 3.07 7.51
CA MET A 248 -4.43 2.75 6.08
C MET A 248 -5.80 3.13 5.50
N LEU A 249 -6.89 2.87 6.23
CA LEU A 249 -8.24 3.26 5.80
C LEU A 249 -8.41 4.78 5.70
N VAL A 250 -7.90 5.52 6.69
CA VAL A 250 -7.91 6.98 6.70
C VAL A 250 -7.03 7.53 5.57
N GLN A 251 -5.86 6.93 5.34
CA GLN A 251 -4.94 7.30 4.28
C GLN A 251 -5.61 7.15 2.91
N TYR A 252 -6.33 6.06 2.65
CA TYR A 252 -7.06 5.89 1.39
C TYR A 252 -8.14 6.97 1.20
N GLY A 253 -8.91 7.26 2.24
CA GLY A 253 -9.90 8.33 2.20
C GLY A 253 -9.25 9.70 1.95
N LEU A 254 -8.08 9.95 2.54
CA LEU A 254 -7.32 11.19 2.34
C LEU A 254 -6.77 11.29 0.91
N VAL A 255 -6.16 10.22 0.39
CA VAL A 255 -5.67 10.16 -0.99
C VAL A 255 -6.79 10.37 -2.00
N ALA A 256 -7.98 9.79 -1.77
CA ALA A 256 -9.14 9.97 -2.62
C ALA A 256 -9.69 11.42 -2.60
N GLU A 257 -9.53 12.15 -1.50
CA GLU A 257 -10.05 13.52 -1.34
C GLU A 257 -9.08 14.61 -1.80
N VAL A 258 -7.78 14.50 -1.46
CA VAL A 258 -6.78 15.55 -1.72
C VAL A 258 -5.64 15.14 -2.65
N GLY A 259 -5.71 13.91 -3.18
CA GLY A 259 -4.70 13.33 -4.05
C GLY A 259 -3.50 12.74 -3.31
N PRO A 260 -2.72 11.87 -3.97
CA PRO A 260 -1.60 11.16 -3.37
C PRO A 260 -0.47 12.10 -2.93
N THR A 261 -0.18 13.15 -3.70
CA THR A 261 0.91 14.08 -3.38
C THR A 261 0.68 14.80 -2.05
N THR A 262 -0.52 15.36 -1.84
CA THR A 262 -0.87 16.04 -0.60
C THR A 262 -0.96 15.07 0.58
N ALA A 263 -1.55 13.90 0.37
CA ALA A 263 -1.66 12.88 1.42
C ALA A 263 -0.29 12.40 1.92
N GLN A 264 0.70 12.28 1.02
CA GLN A 264 2.05 11.88 1.40
C GLN A 264 2.81 12.93 2.20
N MET A 265 2.38 14.20 2.18
CA MET A 265 3.01 15.25 3.01
C MET A 265 2.88 14.96 4.51
N VAL A 266 1.92 14.14 4.94
CA VAL A 266 1.78 13.66 6.33
C VAL A 266 3.11 13.10 6.84
N THR A 267 3.83 12.37 6.01
CA THR A 267 5.09 11.71 6.40
C THR A 267 6.17 12.70 6.83
N TYR A 268 6.12 13.97 6.39
CA TYR A 268 7.05 15.00 6.84
C TYR A 268 6.82 15.47 8.28
N PHE A 269 5.61 15.26 8.82
CA PHE A 269 5.29 15.61 10.20
C PHE A 269 5.64 14.50 11.18
N VAL A 270 5.83 13.27 10.69
CA VAL A 270 6.11 12.08 11.52
C VAL A 270 7.36 12.27 12.40
N PRO A 271 8.52 12.75 11.91
CA PRO A 271 9.70 12.89 12.74
C PRO A 271 9.55 13.98 13.80
N VAL A 272 8.85 15.07 13.47
CA VAL A 272 8.59 16.18 14.42
C VAL A 272 7.72 15.68 15.58
N ILE A 273 6.68 14.91 15.26
CA ILE A 273 5.78 14.34 16.26
C ILE A 273 6.49 13.23 17.05
N ALA A 274 7.28 12.39 16.40
CA ALA A 274 8.09 11.37 17.08
C ALA A 274 9.06 12.00 18.08
N ALA A 275 9.73 13.09 17.70
CA ALA A 275 10.61 13.85 18.59
C ALA A 275 9.85 14.44 19.78
N ALA A 276 8.73 15.11 19.53
CA ALA A 276 7.90 15.70 20.57
C ALA A 276 7.37 14.63 21.54
N ALA A 277 6.94 13.48 21.02
CA ALA A 277 6.46 12.35 21.80
C ALA A 277 7.59 11.69 22.62
N GLY A 278 8.78 11.52 22.04
CA GLY A 278 9.95 10.97 22.73
C GLY A 278 10.36 11.84 23.91
N VAL A 279 10.42 13.15 23.72
CA VAL A 279 10.83 14.09 24.78
C VAL A 279 9.76 14.21 25.86
N ALA A 280 8.49 14.39 25.46
CA ALA A 280 7.42 14.63 26.41
C ALA A 280 7.02 13.38 27.21
N VAL A 281 7.13 12.18 26.63
CA VAL A 281 6.61 10.94 27.24
C VAL A 281 7.73 9.99 27.70
N LEU A 282 8.80 9.86 26.92
CA LEU A 282 9.93 8.99 27.27
C LEU A 282 11.03 9.73 28.05
N GLY A 283 10.97 11.06 28.12
CA GLY A 283 12.02 11.88 28.75
C GLY A 283 13.34 11.84 27.96
N GLU A 284 13.29 11.62 26.64
CA GLU A 284 14.48 11.60 25.79
C GLU A 284 15.17 12.98 25.77
N GLU A 285 16.48 13.02 26.00
CA GLU A 285 17.26 14.26 25.89
C GLU A 285 17.46 14.65 24.43
N LEU A 286 16.98 15.85 24.08
CA LEU A 286 17.23 16.45 22.76
C LEU A 286 18.60 17.12 22.75
N THR A 287 19.55 16.49 22.08
CA THR A 287 20.75 17.20 21.62
C THR A 287 20.36 18.17 20.51
N TRP A 288 21.00 19.35 20.45
CA TRP A 288 20.71 20.38 19.44
C TRP A 288 20.85 19.88 17.99
N SER A 289 21.67 18.84 17.79
CA SER A 289 21.96 18.21 16.50
C SER A 289 20.73 17.51 15.91
N THR A 290 19.86 16.98 16.77
CA THR A 290 18.71 16.16 16.42
C THR A 290 17.58 16.98 15.78
N PRO A 291 17.08 18.10 16.37
CA PRO A 291 16.05 18.92 15.74
C PRO A 291 16.58 19.65 14.50
N VAL A 292 17.83 20.14 14.52
CA VAL A 292 18.44 20.80 13.35
C VAL A 292 18.58 19.83 12.20
N GLY A 293 19.14 18.64 12.45
CA GLY A 293 19.29 17.61 11.44
C GLY A 293 17.94 17.10 10.91
N ALA A 294 16.93 16.95 11.77
CA ALA A 294 15.57 16.60 11.34
C ALA A 294 15.00 17.63 10.36
N VAL A 295 15.13 18.93 10.65
CA VAL A 295 14.69 20.01 9.74
C VAL A 295 15.42 19.93 8.40
N ILE A 296 16.72 19.67 8.41
CA ILE A 296 17.52 19.55 7.20
C ILE A 296 17.10 18.31 6.38
N VAL A 297 16.90 17.14 7.02
CA VAL A 297 16.41 15.92 6.35
C VAL A 297 15.05 16.16 5.71
N LEU A 298 14.13 16.78 6.45
CA LEU A 298 12.79 17.11 5.97
C LEU A 298 12.83 18.08 4.79
N ALA A 299 13.67 19.12 4.86
CA ALA A 299 13.86 20.06 3.77
C ALA A 299 14.45 19.37 2.52
N GLY A 300 15.45 18.50 2.70
CA GLY A 300 16.03 17.71 1.62
C GLY A 300 15.00 16.80 0.97
N ALA A 301 14.25 16.05 1.77
CA ALA A 301 13.19 15.16 1.31
C ALA A 301 12.01 15.93 0.68
N ALA A 302 11.69 17.15 1.13
CA ALA A 302 10.72 18.03 0.47
C ALA A 302 11.21 18.48 -0.90
N LEU A 303 12.49 18.83 -1.01
CA LEU A 303 13.11 19.28 -2.24
C LEU A 303 13.24 18.16 -3.28
N THR A 304 13.49 16.92 -2.85
CA THR A 304 13.50 15.76 -3.76
C THR A 304 12.11 15.45 -4.34
N GLN A 305 11.04 15.70 -3.57
CA GLN A 305 9.67 15.53 -4.05
C GLN A 305 9.15 16.75 -4.84
N ALA A 306 9.77 17.91 -4.70
CA ALA A 306 9.48 19.11 -5.49
C ALA A 306 10.02 18.99 -6.92
N GLY A 307 9.30 18.27 -7.79
CA GLY A 307 9.55 18.25 -9.24
C GLY A 307 9.18 19.59 -9.93
N PRO A 308 9.65 19.84 -11.17
CA PRO A 308 9.33 21.05 -11.91
C PRO A 308 7.81 21.21 -12.02
N ARG A 309 7.27 22.36 -11.60
CA ARG A 309 5.85 22.73 -11.76
C ARG A 309 5.46 23.02 -13.22
N GLY A 310 5.92 22.21 -14.17
CA GLY A 310 5.61 22.35 -15.59
C GLY A 310 5.10 21.04 -16.17
N ARG A 311 3.82 21.02 -16.56
CA ARG A 311 3.07 19.91 -17.21
C ARG A 311 2.57 18.75 -16.31
N ALA A 312 1.95 19.07 -15.17
CA ALA A 312 0.93 18.18 -14.58
C ALA A 312 -0.49 18.49 -15.10
N GLY A 313 -0.58 18.87 -16.38
CA GLY A 313 -1.81 18.83 -17.16
C GLY A 313 -1.58 17.81 -18.28
N ARG A 314 -2.33 16.69 -18.25
CA ARG A 314 -2.24 15.51 -19.12
C ARG A 314 -1.21 14.45 -18.71
N SER A 315 -1.58 13.66 -17.71
CA SER A 315 -1.20 12.24 -17.64
C SER A 315 -2.35 11.46 -17.01
N ALA A 316 -3.50 11.52 -17.68
CA ALA A 316 -4.35 10.36 -17.83
C ALA A 316 -4.41 10.13 -19.35
N PRO A 317 -4.00 8.97 -19.88
CA PRO A 317 -4.68 8.44 -21.04
C PRO A 317 -6.12 8.24 -20.57
N GLU A 318 -6.95 9.22 -20.91
CA GLU A 318 -8.37 9.03 -21.10
C GLU A 318 -8.50 7.76 -21.94
N ALA A 319 -8.85 6.65 -21.30
CA ALA A 319 -9.25 5.45 -21.99
C ALA A 319 -10.54 5.84 -22.70
N THR A 320 -10.37 6.26 -23.95
CA THR A 320 -11.42 6.53 -24.91
C THR A 320 -12.37 5.34 -24.83
N ALA A 321 -13.58 5.61 -24.36
CA ALA A 321 -14.66 4.66 -24.37
C ALA A 321 -14.92 4.26 -25.82
N THR A 322 -14.35 3.14 -26.25
CA THR A 322 -14.85 2.42 -27.42
C THR A 322 -16.18 1.79 -26.99
N PRO A 323 -17.30 2.03 -27.70
CA PRO A 323 -18.60 1.49 -27.31
C PRO A 323 -18.56 -0.03 -27.33
N ALA A 324 -19.08 -0.64 -26.26
CA ALA A 324 -19.31 -2.08 -26.19
C ALA A 324 -20.24 -2.53 -27.34
N PRO A 325 -20.06 -3.74 -27.90
CA PRO A 325 -20.96 -4.27 -28.92
C PRO A 325 -22.33 -4.54 -28.30
N THR A 326 -23.34 -3.87 -28.86
CA THR A 326 -24.76 -4.03 -28.53
C THR A 326 -25.21 -5.45 -28.83
N LEU A 327 -25.43 -6.26 -27.79
CA LEU A 327 -26.26 -7.46 -27.90
C LEU A 327 -27.74 -7.00 -27.96
N PRO A 328 -28.52 -7.36 -29.00
CA PRO A 328 -29.91 -6.96 -29.08
C PRO A 328 -30.76 -7.78 -28.12
N ALA A 329 -31.39 -7.10 -27.16
CA ALA A 329 -32.49 -7.62 -26.36
C ALA A 329 -33.81 -7.01 -26.86
N THR A 330 -34.57 -7.81 -27.60
CA THR A 330 -35.99 -7.63 -27.91
C THR A 330 -36.53 -9.02 -28.22
N ALA A 331 -37.68 -9.50 -27.77
CA ALA A 331 -38.68 -9.03 -26.82
C ALA A 331 -39.60 -10.26 -26.62
N THR A 332 -40.04 -10.51 -25.39
CA THR A 332 -41.17 -11.43 -25.15
C THR A 332 -42.42 -10.57 -25.00
N ALA A 333 -43.27 -10.56 -26.03
CA ALA A 333 -44.69 -10.29 -25.90
C ALA A 333 -45.39 -10.86 -27.14
N ALA A 334 -46.16 -11.91 -26.91
CA ALA A 334 -47.15 -12.44 -27.83
C ALA A 334 -48.23 -11.39 -28.12
N GLU A 335 -48.72 -11.28 -29.36
CA GLU A 335 -50.15 -11.32 -29.65
C GLU A 335 -50.47 -11.38 -31.17
N SER A 336 -51.12 -12.48 -31.54
CA SER A 336 -52.24 -12.59 -32.50
C SER A 336 -52.09 -12.30 -34.00
N ARG A 337 -52.74 -13.21 -34.76
CA ARG A 337 -53.28 -13.12 -36.13
C ARG A 337 -52.24 -13.24 -37.26
N ARG A 338 -52.50 -13.93 -38.37
CA ARG A 338 -53.58 -14.78 -38.88
C ARG A 338 -53.07 -15.21 -40.27
N SER A 339 -53.25 -16.49 -40.63
CA SER A 339 -53.37 -17.04 -41.99
C SER A 339 -52.32 -16.70 -43.06
N GLU A 340 -51.60 -17.71 -43.55
CA GLU A 340 -51.71 -18.23 -44.94
C GLU A 340 -50.64 -19.32 -45.19
N GLU A 341 -51.12 -20.56 -45.39
CA GLU A 341 -50.51 -21.59 -46.24
C GLU A 341 -50.77 -21.22 -47.73
N PRO A 342 -50.30 -21.96 -48.77
CA PRO A 342 -49.39 -23.12 -48.80
C PRO A 342 -48.34 -23.07 -49.94
N SER A 343 -47.48 -24.10 -50.05
CA SER A 343 -47.29 -24.91 -51.28
C SER A 343 -45.90 -25.57 -51.36
N GLU A 344 -45.91 -26.91 -51.29
CA GLU A 344 -45.17 -27.91 -52.08
C GLU A 344 -43.69 -27.66 -52.47
N ARG A 345 -42.80 -28.65 -52.24
CA ARG A 345 -42.61 -29.79 -53.17
C ARG A 345 -41.50 -30.78 -52.71
N SER A 346 -41.87 -32.08 -52.78
CA SER A 346 -41.08 -33.27 -53.21
C SER A 346 -39.84 -33.77 -52.44
N GLU A 347 -40.02 -34.93 -51.79
CA GLU A 347 -39.06 -36.07 -51.65
C GLU A 347 -38.87 -36.81 -53.02
N PRO A 348 -38.25 -38.03 -53.18
CA PRO A 348 -37.54 -38.93 -52.23
C PRO A 348 -36.27 -39.65 -52.81
N SER A 349 -35.76 -40.64 -52.05
CA SER A 349 -34.91 -41.82 -52.42
C SER A 349 -33.39 -41.65 -52.28
N GLY A 350 -32.59 -42.61 -51.77
CA GLY A 350 -32.78 -43.98 -51.27
C GLY A 350 -31.47 -44.51 -50.65
N GLN A 351 -31.58 -45.52 -49.78
CA GLN A 351 -30.49 -46.39 -49.24
C GLN A 351 -30.27 -47.63 -50.15
N PRO A 352 -29.44 -48.65 -49.81
CA PRO A 352 -28.06 -48.75 -49.27
C PRO A 352 -27.19 -49.80 -50.06
N GLU A 353 -25.92 -50.09 -49.65
CA GLU A 353 -25.15 -51.39 -49.76
C GLU A 353 -23.63 -51.13 -49.65
N SER A 354 -22.88 -51.65 -48.66
CA SER A 354 -22.25 -52.99 -48.49
C SER A 354 -21.07 -53.30 -49.43
N SER A 355 -19.86 -53.45 -48.87
CA SER A 355 -18.90 -54.58 -49.06
C SER A 355 -17.41 -54.20 -48.92
N GLY A 356 -16.62 -55.08 -48.30
CA GLY A 356 -15.18 -55.25 -48.62
C GLY A 356 -14.13 -55.00 -47.51
N GLN A 357 -13.88 -56.01 -46.67
CA GLN A 357 -12.57 -56.28 -46.03
C GLN A 357 -11.98 -57.53 -46.74
N PRO A 358 -10.66 -57.87 -46.72
CA PRO A 358 -9.90 -58.15 -45.47
C PRO A 358 -8.34 -58.05 -45.49
N SER A 359 -7.74 -58.32 -44.30
CA SER A 359 -6.41 -58.97 -44.03
C SER A 359 -5.11 -58.10 -44.00
N ARG A 360 -4.55 -57.70 -42.84
CA ARG A 360 -3.61 -58.38 -41.86
C ARG A 360 -2.10 -58.17 -42.18
N PRO A 361 -1.11 -58.35 -41.26
CA PRO A 361 -1.02 -58.19 -39.78
C PRO A 361 0.30 -57.54 -39.19
N VAL A 362 0.25 -56.99 -37.94
CA VAL A 362 1.08 -57.12 -36.67
C VAL A 362 2.62 -57.46 -36.75
N PRO A 363 3.57 -57.15 -35.77
CA PRO A 363 3.54 -56.62 -34.36
C PRO A 363 4.47 -55.40 -34.06
N ALA A 364 4.26 -54.54 -33.03
CA ALA A 364 4.53 -54.59 -31.56
C ALA A 364 6.00 -54.21 -31.12
N PRO A 365 6.29 -53.87 -29.85
CA PRO A 365 6.61 -52.49 -29.40
C PRO A 365 8.00 -52.34 -28.71
N ALA A 366 8.41 -51.11 -28.39
CA ALA A 366 9.52 -50.86 -27.45
C ALA A 366 9.20 -49.69 -26.52
N GLN A 367 9.15 -49.99 -25.22
CA GLN A 367 9.30 -49.05 -24.12
C GLN A 367 10.78 -48.97 -23.75
N THR A 368 11.24 -47.77 -23.39
CA THR A 368 12.21 -47.56 -22.31
C THR A 368 11.96 -46.21 -21.67
#